data_AF-A0A9W9PFL3-F1
#
_entry.id   AF-A0A9W9PFL3-F1
#
_cell.length_a   1.000
_cell.length_b   1.000
_cell.length_c   1.000
_cell.angle_alpha   90.00
_cell.angle_beta   90.00
_cell.angle_gamma   90.00
#
_symmetry.space_group_name_H-M   'P 1'
#
loop_
_entity.id
_entity.type
_entity.pdbx_description
1 polymer ?
#
loop_
_entity_poly.entity_id
_entity_poly.type
_entity_poly.pdbx_seq_one_letter_code
_entity_poly.pdbx_strand_id
1 'polypeptide(L)' 'MLSFFRRRGADADTDEPQASSKVPLYTNAAYYPNWRIYRNQPPSSLRLGFISHLYYAFAWVKEDGEIYVCS' A
#
# COMPACT_ATOMS: atom_id res chain seq x y z
N MET A 1 -23.76 -25.04 -50.05
CA MET A 1 -22.40 -25.41 -50.49
C MET A 1 -21.45 -25.06 -49.33
N LEU A 2 -21.07 -26.05 -48.52
CA LEU A 2 -20.17 -25.86 -47.37
C LEU A 2 -18.72 -25.93 -47.86
N SER A 3 -17.96 -24.87 -47.65
CA SER A 3 -16.52 -24.83 -47.95
C SER A 3 -15.75 -24.92 -46.64
N PHE A 4 -15.37 -26.14 -46.27
CA PHE A 4 -14.42 -26.42 -45.19
C PHE A 4 -13.01 -26.04 -45.63
N PHE A 5 -12.49 -24.90 -45.14
CA PHE A 5 -11.06 -24.61 -45.22
C PHE A 5 -10.38 -25.03 -43.91
N ARG A 6 -9.77 -26.21 -43.93
CA ARG A 6 -8.79 -26.66 -42.92
C ARG A 6 -7.53 -25.82 -43.06
N ARG A 7 -7.31 -24.86 -42.15
CA ARG A 7 -5.97 -24.33 -41.87
C ARG A 7 -5.36 -25.13 -40.72
N ARG A 8 -4.45 -26.03 -41.07
CA ARG A 8 -3.40 -26.51 -40.17
C ARG A 8 -2.24 -25.53 -40.33
N GLY A 9 -1.89 -24.84 -39.26
CA GLY A 9 -0.71 -23.98 -39.13
C GLY A 9 -0.50 -23.80 -37.64
N ALA A 10 0.34 -24.65 -37.06
CA ALA A 10 1.70 -24.29 -36.71
C ALA A 10 1.70 -23.50 -35.40
N ASP A 11 1.98 -24.25 -34.34
CA ASP A 11 2.23 -23.77 -32.99
C ASP A 11 3.30 -22.67 -33.04
N ALA A 12 2.85 -21.42 -33.01
CA ALA A 12 3.68 -20.28 -32.71
C ALA A 12 3.27 -19.83 -31.32
N ASP A 13 3.72 -20.60 -30.32
CA ASP A 13 3.80 -20.12 -28.95
C ASP A 13 4.78 -18.95 -29.00
N THR A 14 4.22 -17.76 -29.15
CA THR A 14 4.99 -16.53 -29.17
C THR A 14 5.29 -16.25 -27.71
N ASP A 15 6.44 -16.72 -27.24
CA ASP A 15 7.05 -16.29 -25.98
C ASP A 15 7.39 -14.80 -26.09
N GLU A 16 6.35 -13.96 -26.07
CA GLU A 16 6.49 -12.53 -25.80
C GLU A 16 7.14 -12.42 -24.42
N PRO A 17 8.31 -11.78 -24.29
CA PRO A 17 8.86 -11.49 -22.98
C PRO A 17 7.84 -10.59 -22.29
N GLN A 18 7.04 -11.19 -21.40
CA GLN A 18 6.11 -10.50 -20.51
C GLN A 18 6.93 -9.43 -19.82
N ALA A 19 6.85 -8.20 -20.33
CA ALA A 19 7.43 -7.05 -19.71
C ALA A 19 6.76 -6.99 -18.34
N SER A 20 7.49 -7.45 -17.32
CA SER A 20 7.11 -7.33 -15.92
C SER A 20 7.01 -5.84 -15.68
N SER A 21 5.81 -5.31 -15.90
CA SER A 21 5.50 -3.91 -15.68
C SER A 21 5.53 -3.74 -14.18
N LYS A 22 6.70 -3.34 -13.69
CA LYS A 22 6.92 -3.07 -12.28
C LYS A 22 6.02 -1.90 -11.92
N VAL A 23 4.84 -2.18 -11.38
CA VAL A 23 3.94 -1.16 -10.85
C VAL A 23 4.73 -0.40 -9.79
N PRO A 24 4.95 0.91 -9.96
CA PRO A 24 5.67 1.68 -8.96
C PRO A 24 4.80 1.76 -7.70
N LEU A 25 5.29 1.16 -6.61
CA LEU A 25 4.68 1.25 -5.29
C LEU A 25 5.15 2.53 -4.62
N TYR A 26 4.21 3.41 -4.29
CA TYR A 26 4.48 4.66 -3.59
C TYR A 26 4.02 4.57 -2.14
N THR A 27 4.79 5.19 -1.24
CA THR A 27 4.47 5.26 0.18
C THR A 27 3.99 6.66 0.53
N ASN A 28 2.79 6.77 1.09
CA ASN A 28 2.27 7.99 1.71
C ASN A 28 2.11 7.74 3.21
N ALA A 29 3.00 8.31 3.99
CA ALA A 29 3.01 8.13 5.43
C ALA A 29 2.71 9.44 6.17
N ALA A 30 1.94 9.34 7.25
CA ALA A 30 1.59 10.47 8.09
C ALA A 30 1.87 10.17 9.57
N TYR A 31 2.26 11.20 10.31
CA TYR A 31 2.35 11.13 11.77
C TYR A 31 1.04 11.58 12.40
N TYR A 32 0.55 10.79 13.38
CA TYR A 32 -0.51 11.19 14.27
C TYR A 32 0.06 11.40 15.68
N PRO A 33 0.32 12.67 16.07
CA PRO A 33 0.72 12.96 17.42
C PRO A 33 -0.45 12.81 18.41
N ASN A 34 -0.20 12.18 19.55
CA ASN A 34 -1.19 11.93 20.60
C ASN A 34 -1.87 13.22 21.09
N TRP A 35 -1.18 14.36 21.13
CA TRP A 35 -1.73 15.64 21.55
C TRP A 35 -2.81 16.22 20.62
N ARG A 36 -3.01 15.68 19.41
CA ARG A 36 -4.10 16.14 18.51
C ARG A 36 -5.48 15.92 19.12
N ILE A 37 -5.64 14.97 20.03
CA ILE A 37 -6.91 14.74 20.73
C ILE A 37 -7.34 16.00 21.51
N TYR A 38 -6.39 16.74 22.09
CA TYR A 38 -6.66 17.97 22.83
C TYR A 38 -7.09 19.15 21.95
N ARG A 39 -7.01 18.99 20.63
CA ARG A 39 -7.50 19.96 19.64
C ARG A 39 -8.79 19.49 18.96
N ASN A 40 -9.53 18.56 19.57
CA ASN A 40 -10.74 17.95 19.00
C ASN A 40 -10.49 17.26 17.66
N GLN A 41 -9.29 16.74 17.44
CA GLN A 41 -8.91 16.02 16.23
C GLN A 41 -8.60 14.57 16.59
N PRO A 42 -9.62 13.72 16.84
CA PRO A 42 -9.42 12.32 17.16
C PRO A 42 -8.80 11.56 15.98
N PRO A 43 -8.28 10.34 16.19
CA PRO A 43 -7.72 9.53 15.10
C PRO A 43 -8.72 9.27 13.98
N SER A 44 -10.02 9.23 14.28
CA SER A 44 -11.10 9.10 13.30
C SER A 44 -11.23 10.30 12.34
N SER A 45 -10.64 11.45 12.67
CA SER A 45 -10.63 12.63 11.79
C SER A 45 -9.63 12.51 10.63
N LEU A 46 -8.78 11.49 10.61
CA LEU A 46 -7.83 11.27 9.53
C LEU A 46 -8.50 10.73 8.27
N ARG A 47 -8.06 11.23 7.11
CA ARG A 47 -8.50 10.70 5.81
C ARG A 47 -7.70 9.46 5.43
N LEU A 48 -8.02 8.33 6.06
CA LEU A 48 -7.29 7.07 5.87
C LEU A 48 -7.32 6.56 4.42
N GLY A 49 -8.30 6.98 3.60
CA GLY A 49 -8.34 6.65 2.18
C GLY A 49 -7.18 7.21 1.34
N PHE A 50 -6.41 8.17 1.87
CA PHE A 50 -5.25 8.76 1.17
C PHE A 50 -3.91 8.40 1.81
N ILE A 51 -3.90 7.76 2.97
CA ILE A 51 -2.69 7.48 3.76
C ILE A 51 -2.41 5.99 3.67
N SER A 52 -1.22 5.60 3.21
CA SER A 52 -0.85 4.18 3.18
C SER A 52 -0.22 3.71 4.50
N HIS A 53 0.44 4.60 5.25
CA HIS A 53 1.07 4.26 6.54
C HIS A 53 0.79 5.34 7.58
N LEU A 54 0.40 4.94 8.79
CA LEU A 54 0.16 5.84 9.90
C LEU A 54 1.14 5.56 11.04
N TYR A 55 1.90 6.58 11.44
CA TYR A 55 2.81 6.51 12.57
C TYR A 55 2.19 7.23 13.77
N TYR A 56 1.82 6.47 14.79
CA TYR A 56 1.38 7.05 16.06
C TYR A 56 2.60 7.57 16.82
N ALA A 57 2.55 8.82 17.29
CA ALA A 57 3.68 9.48 17.93
C ALA A 57 3.26 10.25 19.19
N PHE A 58 4.10 10.43 20.22
CA PHE A 58 5.33 9.68 20.49
C PHE A 58 5.09 8.67 21.61
N ALA A 59 5.76 7.53 21.54
CA ALA A 59 5.95 6.67 22.70
C ALA A 59 7.11 7.21 23.54
N TRP A 60 7.05 6.96 24.85
CA TRP A 60 8.11 7.36 25.77
C TRP A 60 8.99 6.16 26.06
N VAL A 61 10.27 6.46 26.32
CA VAL A 61 11.29 5.46 26.62
C VAL A 61 11.88 5.82 27.99
N LYS A 62 11.83 4.88 28.92
CA LYS A 62 12.50 5.00 30.23
C LYS A 62 14.02 4.80 30.07
N GLU A 63 14.80 5.15 31.08
CA GLU A 63 16.25 4.96 31.08
C GLU A 63 16.66 3.47 30.98
N ASP A 64 15.82 2.57 31.49
CA ASP A 64 15.98 1.11 31.40
C ASP A 64 15.57 0.52 30.02
N GLY A 65 15.09 1.36 29.11
CA GLY A 65 14.65 0.97 27.76
C GLY A 65 13.19 0.52 27.67
N GLU A 66 12.43 0.53 28.76
CA GLU A 66 11.00 0.21 28.71
C GLU A 66 10.23 1.28 27.92
N ILE A 67 9.40 0.82 26.98
CA ILE A 67 8.55 1.69 26.14
C ILE A 67 7.15 1.76 26.74
N TYR A 68 6.64 2.96 26.92
CA TYR A 68 5.28 3.19 27.40
C TYR A 68 4.55 4.27 26.59
N VAL A 69 3.22 4.20 26.59
CA VAL A 69 2.37 5.15 25.86
C VAL A 69 2.11 6.36 26.76
N CYS A 70 2.27 7.55 26.19
CA CYS A 70 1.82 8.80 26.82
C CYS A 70 0.33 8.94 26.60
N SER A 71 -0.48 8.57 27.60
CA SER A 71 -1.93 8.80 27.58
C SER A 71 -2.24 10.23 28.02
#